data_AF-A0A3B8RTZ8-F1
#
_entry.id   AF-A0A3B8RTZ8-F1
#
_cell.length_a   1.000
_cell.length_b   1.000
_cell.length_c   1.000
_cell.angle_alpha   90.00
_cell.angle_beta   90.00
_cell.angle_gamma   90.00
#
_symmetry.space_group_name_H-M   'P 1'
#
loop_
_entity.id
_entity.type
_entity.pdbx_description
1 polymer ?
#
loop_
_entity_poly.entity_id
_entity_poly.type
_entity_poly.pdbx_seq_one_letter_code
_entity_poly.pdbx_strand_id
1 'polypeptide(L)'
;MDSKGIKELPYEDIAAILRAADDLIMSGGRNLLSKLLKGSKEKKIIELGLDKNPFYGFYSDISLEDILAKIDWIIENNYLAIEYDYRLPLLV
;
A
#
# COMPACT_ATOMS: atom_id res chain seq x y z
N MET A 1 7.82 -1.07 10.98
CA MET A 1 6.37 -0.92 10.76
C MET A 1 5.84 -0.20 11.98
N ASP A 2 4.93 0.74 11.78
CA ASP A 2 4.27 1.50 12.85
C ASP A 2 2.82 1.80 12.44
N SER A 3 1.90 1.03 12.99
CA SER A 3 0.46 1.20 12.79
C SER A 3 -0.15 2.37 13.57
N LYS A 4 0.65 3.20 14.25
CA LYS A 4 0.21 4.38 15.03
C LYS A 4 -0.93 4.09 16.03
N GLY A 5 -0.98 2.87 16.56
CA GLY A 5 -2.02 2.45 17.51
C GLY A 5 -3.42 2.26 16.89
N ILE A 6 -3.54 2.11 15.57
CA ILE A 6 -4.78 1.67 14.91
C ILE A 6 -5.20 0.33 15.52
N LYS A 7 -6.43 0.27 16.04
CA LYS A 7 -6.98 -0.96 16.65
C LYS A 7 -7.74 -1.81 15.64
N GLU A 8 -8.42 -1.17 14.71
CA GLU A 8 -9.25 -1.78 13.70
C GLU A 8 -9.28 -0.89 12.46
N LEU A 9 -9.30 -1.52 11.28
CA LEU A 9 -9.52 -0.87 10.01
C LEU A 9 -10.90 -1.25 9.45
N PRO A 10 -11.68 -0.29 8.93
CA PRO A 10 -12.91 -0.62 8.24
C PRO A 10 -12.67 -1.61 7.10
N TYR A 11 -13.65 -2.48 6.85
CA TYR A 11 -13.56 -3.49 5.78
C TYR A 11 -13.25 -2.89 4.42
N GLU A 12 -13.79 -1.70 4.12
CA GLU A 12 -13.53 -1.00 2.85
C GLU A 12 -12.05 -0.62 2.70
N ASP A 13 -11.42 -0.14 3.77
CA ASP A 13 -9.98 0.15 3.76
C ASP A 13 -9.15 -1.13 3.58
N ILE A 14 -9.51 -2.22 4.27
CA ILE A 14 -8.84 -3.52 4.13
C ILE A 14 -8.92 -3.98 2.68
N ALA A 15 -10.12 -3.99 2.11
CA ALA A 15 -10.36 -4.41 0.73
C ALA A 15 -9.62 -3.52 -0.27
N ALA A 16 -9.63 -2.19 -0.09
CA ALA A 16 -8.93 -1.26 -0.97
C ALA A 16 -7.42 -1.48 -0.96
N ILE A 17 -6.82 -1.64 0.22
CA ILE A 17 -5.36 -1.86 0.35
C ILE A 17 -4.96 -3.18 -0.31
N LEU A 18 -5.71 -4.27 -0.08
CA LEU A 18 -5.40 -5.57 -0.67
C LEU A 18 -5.56 -5.57 -2.19
N ARG A 19 -6.65 -4.99 -2.73
CA ARG A 19 -6.87 -4.89 -4.18
C ARG A 19 -5.88 -3.96 -4.88
N ALA A 20 -5.41 -2.92 -4.19
CA ALA A 20 -4.33 -2.08 -4.69
C ALA A 20 -2.97 -2.81 -4.70
N ALA A 21 -2.76 -3.73 -3.75
CA ALA A 21 -1.53 -4.50 -3.63
C ALA A 21 -1.37 -5.57 -4.71
N ASP A 22 -2.45 -6.06 -5.33
CA ASP A 22 -2.41 -7.08 -6.38
C ASP A 22 -1.42 -6.74 -7.51
N ASP A 23 -1.40 -5.49 -7.98
CA ASP A 23 -0.47 -5.02 -9.03
C ASP A 23 1.00 -4.90 -8.55
N LEU A 24 1.21 -4.98 -7.23
CA LEU A 24 2.49 -4.79 -6.55
C LEU A 24 3.07 -6.07 -5.94
N ILE A 25 2.32 -7.17 -5.94
CA ILE A 25 2.79 -8.47 -5.45
C ILE A 25 4.07 -8.86 -6.19
N MET A 26 5.11 -9.20 -5.43
CA MET A 26 6.45 -9.54 -5.90
C MET A 26 7.17 -8.45 -6.73
N SER A 27 6.61 -7.24 -6.86
CA SER A 27 7.18 -6.16 -7.69
C SER A 27 7.40 -4.84 -6.94
N GLY A 28 6.76 -4.66 -5.78
CA GLY A 28 6.89 -3.47 -4.95
C GLY A 28 6.65 -3.72 -3.47
N GLY A 29 7.11 -2.77 -2.66
CA GLY A 29 6.90 -2.76 -1.21
C GLY A 29 5.86 -1.73 -0.76
N ARG A 30 5.57 -1.69 0.54
CA ARG A 30 4.56 -0.80 1.17
C ARG A 30 4.68 0.69 0.81
N ASN A 31 5.89 1.21 0.55
CA ASN A 31 6.09 2.61 0.17
C ASN A 31 5.57 2.92 -1.24
N LEU A 32 5.65 1.93 -2.15
CA LEU A 32 5.10 2.09 -3.49
C LEU A 32 3.58 1.96 -3.46
N LEU A 33 3.07 1.03 -2.65
CA LEU A 33 1.64 0.88 -2.38
C LEU A 33 1.03 2.15 -1.77
N SER A 34 1.68 2.77 -0.80
CA SER A 34 1.18 4.02 -0.20
C SER A 34 1.10 5.17 -1.21
N LYS A 35 2.07 5.25 -2.13
CA LYS A 35 2.07 6.25 -3.22
C LYS A 35 0.97 6.00 -4.25
N LEU A 36 0.71 4.75 -4.61
CA LEU A 36 -0.42 4.36 -5.47
C LEU A 36 -1.73 4.80 -4.83
N LEU A 37 -1.98 4.38 -3.59
CA LEU A 37 -3.21 4.69 -2.86
C LEU A 37 -3.38 6.20 -2.63
N LYS A 38 -2.27 6.95 -2.46
CA LYS A 38 -2.29 8.41 -2.37
C LYS A 38 -2.63 9.11 -3.69
N GLY A 39 -2.49 8.44 -4.82
CA GLY A 39 -2.63 9.08 -6.14
C GLY A 39 -1.39 9.89 -6.52
N SER A 40 -0.20 9.40 -6.17
CA SER A 40 1.06 10.10 -6.43
C SER A 40 1.36 10.20 -7.92
N LYS A 41 1.65 11.41 -8.40
CA LYS A 41 2.03 11.68 -9.80
C LYS A 41 3.51 11.45 -10.09
N GLU A 42 4.21 10.72 -9.21
CA GLU A 42 5.61 10.39 -9.42
C GLU A 42 5.79 9.58 -10.71
N LYS A 43 6.87 9.88 -11.45
CA LYS A 43 7.16 9.23 -12.74
C LYS A 43 7.12 7.70 -12.64
N LYS A 44 7.64 7.14 -11.54
CA LYS A 44 7.66 5.70 -11.29
C LYS A 44 6.26 5.07 -11.21
N ILE A 45 5.27 5.77 -10.67
CA ILE A 45 3.87 5.28 -10.63
C ILE A 45 3.35 5.10 -12.06
N ILE A 46 3.55 6.12 -12.90
CA ILE A 46 3.08 6.16 -14.28
C ILE A 46 3.85 5.15 -15.15
N GLU A 47 5.17 5.06 -14.99
CA GLU A 47 6.02 4.10 -15.72
C GLU A 47 5.65 2.64 -15.44
N LEU A 48 5.20 2.36 -14.22
CA LEU A 48 4.71 1.04 -13.82
C LEU A 48 3.21 0.83 -14.12
N GLY A 49 2.51 1.85 -14.66
CA GLY A 49 1.09 1.78 -14.96
C GLY A 49 0.17 1.73 -13.73
N LEU A 50 0.68 2.06 -12.55
CA LEU A 50 -0.05 2.00 -11.28
C LEU A 50 -1.12 3.09 -11.18
N ASP A 51 -1.04 4.12 -12.03
CA ASP A 51 -2.09 5.13 -12.21
C ASP A 51 -3.37 4.57 -12.85
N LYS A 52 -3.30 3.36 -13.43
CA LYS A 52 -4.46 2.66 -13.99
C LYS A 52 -5.15 1.72 -12.99
N ASN A 53 -4.55 1.51 -11.81
CA ASN A 53 -5.15 0.70 -10.77
C ASN A 53 -6.48 1.35 -10.32
N PRO A 54 -7.57 0.59 -10.13
CA PRO A 54 -8.87 1.15 -9.72
C PRO A 54 -8.86 1.91 -8.39
N PHE A 55 -7.89 1.62 -7.52
CA PHE A 55 -7.70 2.24 -6.21
C PHE A 55 -6.61 3.33 -6.22
N TYR A 56 -6.12 3.72 -7.39
CA TYR A 56 -5.23 4.87 -7.52
C TYR A 56 -5.91 6.14 -6.98
N GLY A 57 -5.30 6.74 -5.96
CA GLY A 57 -5.88 7.92 -5.31
C GLY A 57 -7.05 7.65 -4.36
N PHE A 58 -7.31 6.39 -3.97
CA PHE A 58 -8.34 6.05 -2.98
C PHE A 58 -8.19 6.85 -1.67
N TYR A 59 -6.96 7.18 -1.29
CA TYR A 59 -6.62 8.01 -0.14
C TYR A 59 -6.07 9.38 -0.54
N SER A 60 -6.65 10.01 -1.57
CA SER A 60 -6.21 11.33 -2.07
C SER A 60 -6.14 12.40 -0.98
N ASP A 61 -7.00 12.32 0.03
CA ASP A 61 -7.11 13.33 1.10
C ASP A 61 -6.38 12.95 2.40
N ILE A 62 -5.80 11.76 2.48
CA ILE A 62 -5.10 11.27 3.68
C ILE A 62 -3.60 11.50 3.56
N SER A 63 -2.91 11.79 4.66
CA SER A 63 -1.44 11.94 4.65
C SER A 63 -0.75 10.64 4.24
N LEU A 64 0.42 10.72 3.59
CA LEU A 64 1.17 9.52 3.18
C LEU A 64 1.63 8.69 4.39
N GLU A 65 1.88 9.35 5.51
CA GLU A 65 2.25 8.73 6.77
C GLU A 65 1.09 7.92 7.37
N ASP A 66 -0.13 8.44 7.34
CA ASP A 66 -1.29 7.72 7.85
C ASP A 66 -1.70 6.58 6.91
N ILE A 67 -1.51 6.73 5.59
CA ILE A 67 -1.66 5.61 4.64
C ILE A 67 -0.67 4.49 4.97
N LEU A 68 0.60 4.83 5.24
CA LEU A 68 1.60 3.85 5.66
C LEU A 68 1.21 3.16 6.96
N ALA A 69 0.69 3.88 7.96
CA ALA A 69 0.20 3.28 9.19
C ALA A 69 -0.96 2.29 8.94
N LYS A 70 -1.87 2.61 8.02
CA LYS A 70 -2.93 1.68 7.61
C LYS A 70 -2.37 0.42 6.94
N ILE A 71 -1.40 0.56 6.03
CA ILE A 71 -0.73 -0.60 5.38
C ILE A 71 0.04 -1.43 6.40
N ASP A 72 0.72 -0.78 7.35
CA ASP A 72 1.44 -1.47 8.42
C ASP A 72 0.50 -2.30 9.28
N TRP A 73 -0.70 -1.78 9.57
CA TRP A 73 -1.71 -2.54 10.30
C TRP A 73 -2.18 -3.77 9.52
N ILE A 74 -2.36 -3.66 8.20
CA ILE A 74 -2.70 -4.80 7.32
C ILE A 74 -1.62 -5.89 7.39
N ILE A 75 -0.35 -5.49 7.41
CA ILE A 75 0.78 -6.42 7.48
C ILE A 75 0.90 -7.06 8.86
N GLU A 76 0.81 -6.26 9.93
CA GLU A 76 0.88 -6.72 11.32
C GLU A 76 -0.26 -7.69 11.67
N ASN A 77 -1.43 -7.55 11.01
CA ASN A 77 -2.56 -8.46 11.16
C ASN A 77 -2.57 -9.61 10.15
N ASN A 78 -1.49 -9.82 9.39
CA ASN A 78 -1.29 -10.93 8.44
C ASN A 78 -2.30 -10.98 7.28
N TYR A 79 -2.88 -9.84 6.88
CA TYR A 79 -3.67 -9.76 5.64
C TYR A 79 -2.78 -9.64 4.39
N LEU A 80 -1.56 -9.12 4.57
CA LEU A 80 -0.52 -9.01 3.55
C LEU A 80 0.82 -9.28 4.23
N ALA A 81 1.81 -9.78 3.51
CA ALA A 81 3.15 -9.98 4.06
C ALA A 81 4.20 -9.19 3.28
N ILE A 82 5.37 -9.02 3.91
CA ILE A 82 6.58 -8.52 3.24
C ILE A 82 7.65 -9.60 3.33
N GLU A 83 8.15 -10.00 2.18
CA GLU A 83 9.38 -10.80 2.05
C GLU A 83 10.51 -9.94 1.53
N TYR A 84 11.74 -10.33 1.86
CA TYR A 84 12.94 -9.62 1.43
C TYR A 84 13.68 -10.43 0.39
N ASP A 85 13.72 -9.92 -0.84
CA ASP A 85 14.66 -10.38 -1.87
C ASP A 85 15.95 -9.56 -1.75
N TYR A 86 16.95 -10.13 -1.08
CA TYR A 86 18.14 -9.45 -0.56
C TYR A 86 17.81 -8.26 0.34
N ARG A 87 17.69 -7.06 -0.24
CA ARG A 87 17.38 -5.81 0.46
C ARG A 87 16.06 -5.19 -0.03
N LEU A 88 15.43 -5.81 -1.03
CA LEU A 88 14.21 -5.30 -1.64
C LEU A 88 13.00 -5.88 -0.90
N PRO A 89 12.17 -5.05 -0.23
CA PRO A 89 10.93 -5.52 0.37
C PRO A 89 9.87 -5.71 -0.72
N LEU A 90 9.31 -6.91 -0.79
CA LEU A 90 8.28 -7.31 -1.73
C LEU A 90 7.01 -7.69 -0.98
N LEU A 91 5.86 -7.18 -1.44
CA LEU A 91 4.57 -7.64 -0.96
C LEU A 91 4.31 -9.07 -1.44
N VAL A 92 3.85 -9.95 -0.55
CA VAL A 92 3.45 -11.35 -0.84
C VAL A 92 2.16 -11.73 -0.12
#